data_AF-A0A2P5DDP7-F1
#
_entry.id   AF-A0A2P5DDP7-F1
#
_cell.length_a   1.000
_cell.length_b   1.000
_cell.length_c   1.000
_cell.angle_alpha   90.00
_cell.angle_beta   90.00
_cell.angle_gamma   90.00
#
_symmetry.space_group_name_H-M   'P 1'
#
loop_
_entity.id
_entity.type
_entity.pdbx_description
1 polymer ?
#
loop_
_entity_poly.entity_id
_entity_poly.type
_entity_poly.pdbx_seq_one_letter_code
_entity_poly.pdbx_strand_id
1 'polypeptide(L)'
;MLVYEYMSKGSLDKWLFYQNLYVAFDWNTRKKIVIDVAKGLTYLHAAAGKKASENQLRVMVDCRREDMQNHMDEAIDMVRLGMWCSDGDYNRRPSISTVVKILEGWMPLELINNRTDLS
;
A
#
# COMPACT_ATOMS: atom_id res chain seq x y z
N MET A 1 -3.86 28.78 17.38
CA MET A 1 -3.78 28.97 15.91
C MET A 1 -2.80 27.94 15.38
N LEU A 2 -3.22 27.11 14.42
CA LEU A 2 -2.36 26.12 13.79
C LEU A 2 -2.05 26.62 12.37
N VAL A 3 -0.76 26.70 12.04
CA VAL A 3 -0.28 27.07 10.71
C VAL A 3 0.28 25.81 10.07
N TYR A 4 -0.28 25.41 8.94
CA TYR A 4 0.14 24.24 8.18
C TYR A 4 0.68 24.68 6.81
N GLU A 5 1.55 23.85 6.24
CA GLU A 5 2.00 24.03 4.86
C GLU A 5 0.85 23.84 3.87
N TYR A 6 0.85 24.65 2.81
CA TYR A 6 -0.18 24.59 1.77
C TYR A 6 0.05 23.44 0.78
N MET A 7 -0.92 22.54 0.64
CA MET A 7 -0.88 21.42 -0.32
C MET A 7 -1.54 21.81 -1.66
N SER A 8 -0.74 22.34 -2.58
CA SER A 8 -1.21 22.93 -3.85
C SER A 8 -1.93 21.95 -4.80
N LYS A 9 -1.67 20.64 -4.69
CA LYS A 9 -2.31 19.60 -5.52
C LYS A 9 -3.57 18.99 -4.90
N GLY A 10 -4.02 19.55 -3.77
CA GLY A 10 -5.16 19.04 -3.03
C GLY A 10 -4.90 17.66 -2.44
N SER A 11 -5.98 17.04 -1.99
CA SER A 11 -5.96 15.73 -1.35
C SER A 11 -5.96 14.60 -2.36
N LEU A 12 -5.41 13.45 -1.95
CA LEU A 12 -5.30 12.27 -2.79
C LEU A 12 -6.67 11.70 -3.21
N ASP A 13 -7.73 11.91 -2.42
CA ASP A 13 -9.10 11.46 -2.75
C ASP A 13 -9.62 12.05 -4.07
N LYS A 14 -9.23 13.28 -4.41
CA LYS A 14 -9.63 13.93 -5.67
C LYS A 14 -9.10 13.18 -6.89
N TRP A 15 -7.92 12.59 -6.73
CA TRP A 15 -7.24 11.83 -7.77
C TRP A 15 -7.68 10.36 -7.78
N LEU A 16 -8.10 9.82 -6.63
CA LEU A 16 -8.58 8.43 -6.52
C LEU A 16 -10.05 8.25 -6.91
N PHE A 17 -10.93 9.19 -6.59
CA PHE A 17 -12.39 9.00 -6.68
C PHE A 17 -13.10 9.92 -7.67
N TYR A 18 -12.46 10.99 -8.14
CA TYR A 18 -13.15 12.07 -8.87
C TYR A 18 -12.70 12.30 -10.33
N GLN A 19 -11.78 11.52 -10.88
CA GLN A 19 -11.38 11.66 -12.28
C GLN A 19 -11.92 10.55 -13.19
N ASN A 20 -12.59 11.01 -14.26
CA ASN A 20 -12.79 10.32 -15.52
C ASN A 20 -11.57 9.44 -15.85
N LEU A 21 -11.85 8.21 -16.31
CA LEU A 21 -10.97 7.07 -16.62
C LEU A 21 -9.70 7.33 -17.49
N TYR A 22 -9.35 8.58 -17.78
CA TYR A 22 -8.34 8.97 -18.77
C TYR A 22 -6.98 9.38 -18.18
N VAL A 23 -6.86 9.74 -16.90
CA VAL A 23 -5.57 10.10 -16.27
C VAL A 23 -5.33 9.25 -15.03
N ALA A 24 -5.36 7.93 -15.22
CA ALA A 24 -4.90 7.00 -14.20
C ALA A 24 -3.38 7.17 -14.00
N PHE A 25 -2.92 7.27 -12.73
CA PHE A 25 -1.50 7.31 -12.38
C PHE A 25 -0.73 6.15 -13.03
N ASP A 26 0.46 6.41 -13.56
CA ASP A 26 1.37 5.35 -13.99
C ASP A 26 1.80 4.47 -12.80
N TRP A 27 2.30 3.28 -13.09
CA TRP A 27 2.71 2.30 -12.09
C TRP A 27 3.68 2.87 -11.05
N ASN A 28 4.69 3.63 -11.46
CA ASN A 28 5.71 4.16 -10.54
C ASN A 28 5.08 5.16 -9.58
N THR A 29 4.18 6.02 -10.07
CA THR A 29 3.45 6.95 -9.22
C THR A 29 2.55 6.21 -8.22
N ARG A 30 1.84 5.15 -8.64
CA ARG A 30 1.01 4.33 -7.74
C ARG A 30 1.86 3.65 -6.66
N LYS A 31 2.95 3.00 -7.05
CA LYS A 31 3.88 2.33 -6.14
C LYS A 31 4.45 3.31 -5.12
N LYS A 32 4.84 4.50 -5.57
CA LYS A 32 5.34 5.57 -4.69
C LYS A 32 4.30 6.00 -3.66
N ILE A 33 3.05 6.23 -4.07
CA ILE A 33 1.96 6.59 -3.16
C ILE A 33 1.77 5.51 -2.08
N VAL A 34 1.74 4.24 -2.48
CA VAL A 34 1.58 3.11 -1.54
C VAL A 34 2.74 3.06 -0.53
N ILE A 35 3.99 3.20 -1.00
CA ILE A 35 5.19 3.22 -0.15
C ILE A 35 5.15 4.40 0.83
N ASP A 36 4.87 5.61 0.34
CA ASP A 36 4.88 6.83 1.15
C ASP A 36 3.80 6.79 2.23
N VAL A 37 2.61 6.26 1.92
CA VAL A 37 1.54 6.02 2.90
C VAL A 37 1.99 5.00 3.95
N ALA A 38 2.60 3.88 3.54
CA ALA A 38 3.09 2.87 4.48
C ALA A 38 4.19 3.40 5.41
N LYS A 39 5.07 4.28 4.90
CA LYS A 39 6.08 4.99 5.70
C LYS A 39 5.46 5.95 6.69
N GLY A 40 4.49 6.77 6.26
CA GLY A 40 3.75 7.66 7.14
C GLY A 40 3.05 6.90 8.27
N LEU A 41 2.41 5.77 7.94
CA LEU A 41 1.80 4.88 8.93
C LEU A 41 2.83 4.25 9.87
N THR A 42 4.00 3.85 9.38
CA THR A 42 5.09 3.33 10.21
C THR A 42 5.58 4.38 11.20
N TYR A 43 5.79 5.62 10.72
CA TYR A 43 6.22 6.74 11.56
C TYR A 43 5.20 7.04 12.65
N LEU A 44 3.91 7.11 12.29
CA LEU A 44 2.83 7.32 13.25
C LEU A 44 2.71 6.17 14.26
N HIS A 45 2.86 4.92 13.83
CA HIS A 45 2.78 3.76 14.71
C HIS A 45 3.99 3.62 15.65
N ALA A 46 5.16 4.10 15.22
CA ALA A 46 6.33 4.18 16.10
C ALA A 46 6.17 5.28 17.16
N ALA A 47 5.48 6.37 16.83
CA ALA A 47 5.25 7.51 17.73
C ALA A 47 4.01 7.33 18.64
N ALA A 48 2.98 6.64 18.16
CA ALA A 48 1.74 6.38 18.87
C ALA A 48 1.57 4.86 19.02
N GLY A 49 1.61 4.35 20.25
CA GLY A 49 1.42 2.93 20.55
C GLY A 49 0.01 2.37 20.27
N LYS A 50 -0.73 2.92 19.30
CA LYS A 50 -2.06 2.46 18.86
C LYS A 50 -2.22 2.48 17.35
N LYS A 51 -2.91 1.44 16.85
CA LYS A 51 -3.11 1.08 15.44
C LYS A 51 -4.07 2.05 14.74
N ALA A 52 -3.73 2.47 13.52
CA ALA A 52 -4.64 3.20 12.62
C ALA A 52 -5.62 2.22 11.95
N SER A 53 -6.91 2.53 11.97
CA SER A 53 -7.98 1.73 11.35
C SER A 53 -8.27 2.14 9.91
N GLU A 54 -8.15 1.14 9.04
CA GLU A 54 -8.97 0.76 7.89
C GLU A 54 -9.16 1.63 6.62
N ASN A 55 -8.75 0.99 5.51
CA ASN A 55 -9.43 0.88 4.20
C ASN A 55 -9.67 2.14 3.35
N GLN A 56 -8.59 2.70 2.80
CA GLN A 56 -8.65 3.60 1.63
C GLN A 56 -7.81 3.14 0.42
N LEU A 57 -7.04 2.03 0.51
CA LEU A 57 -6.08 1.64 -0.55
C LEU A 57 -6.65 0.77 -1.70
N ARG A 58 -7.91 0.33 -1.63
CA ARG A 58 -8.48 -0.65 -2.60
C ARG A 58 -8.63 -0.11 -4.03
N VAL A 59 -8.40 1.17 -4.27
CA VAL A 59 -8.58 1.85 -5.57
C VAL A 59 -7.28 1.97 -6.38
N MET A 60 -6.13 1.61 -5.80
CA MET A 60 -4.84 1.73 -6.50
C MET A 60 -4.47 0.53 -7.38
N VAL A 61 -5.14 -0.63 -7.21
CA VAL A 61 -4.92 -1.84 -8.01
C VAL A 61 -6.04 -1.94 -9.05
N ASP A 62 -5.89 -1.23 -10.16
CA ASP A 62 -6.82 -1.33 -11.29
C ASP A 62 -6.26 -2.29 -12.36
N CYS A 63 -6.85 -3.47 -12.48
CA CYS A 63 -6.39 -4.57 -13.34
C CYS A 63 -6.61 -4.34 -14.85
N ARG A 64 -7.14 -3.18 -15.26
CA ARG A 64 -7.60 -2.92 -16.63
C ARG A 64 -6.62 -2.14 -17.52
N ARG A 65 -5.37 -1.88 -17.09
CA ARG A 65 -4.39 -1.16 -17.90
C ARG A 65 -3.15 -1.99 -18.25
N GLU A 66 -2.64 -1.77 -19.46
CA GLU A 66 -1.44 -2.41 -20.03
C GLU A 66 -0.17 -2.16 -19.18
N ASP A 67 -0.12 -1.09 -18.39
CA ASP A 67 1.00 -0.79 -17.49
C ASP A 67 1.14 -1.82 -16.35
N MET A 68 0.04 -2.43 -15.91
CA MET A 68 0.06 -3.51 -14.93
C MET A 68 0.59 -4.83 -15.52
N GLN A 69 0.42 -5.04 -16.83
CA GLN A 69 0.90 -6.25 -17.52
C GLN A 69 2.44 -6.34 -17.51
N ASN A 70 3.12 -5.20 -17.62
CA ASN A 70 4.58 -5.11 -17.60
C ASN A 70 5.19 -5.21 -16.20
N HIS A 71 4.39 -5.07 -15.14
CA HIS A 71 4.80 -5.15 -13.74
C HIS A 71 4.01 -6.23 -12.98
N MET A 72 3.67 -7.31 -13.68
CA MET A 72 2.77 -8.34 -13.17
C MET A 72 3.29 -9.00 -11.88
N ASP A 73 4.60 -9.25 -11.78
CA ASP A 73 5.20 -9.85 -10.58
C ASP A 73 5.05 -8.93 -9.34
N GLU A 74 5.37 -7.65 -9.49
CA GLU A 74 5.20 -6.65 -8.42
C GLU A 74 3.73 -6.43 -8.05
N ALA A 75 2.82 -6.53 -9.02
CA ALA A 75 1.38 -6.43 -8.80
C ALA A 75 0.84 -7.65 -8.05
N ILE A 76 1.24 -8.86 -8.43
CA ILE A 76 0.93 -10.10 -7.71
C ILE A 76 1.41 -10.01 -6.27
N ASP A 77 2.63 -9.49 -6.07
CA ASP A 77 3.21 -9.30 -4.76
C ASP A 77 2.42 -8.30 -3.92
N MET A 78 2.04 -7.15 -4.49
CA MET A 78 1.17 -6.19 -3.79
C MET A 78 -0.19 -6.79 -3.42
N VAL A 79 -0.79 -7.61 -4.28
CA VAL A 79 -2.07 -8.30 -3.98
C VAL A 79 -1.88 -9.29 -2.82
N ARG A 80 -0.84 -10.12 -2.86
CA ARG A 80 -0.50 -11.07 -1.79
C ARG A 80 -0.23 -10.36 -0.47
N LEU A 81 0.50 -9.25 -0.51
CA LEU A 81 0.78 -8.42 0.66
C LEU A 81 -0.49 -7.80 1.24
N GLY A 82 -1.40 -7.33 0.39
CA GLY A 82 -2.71 -6.81 0.78
C GLY A 82 -3.58 -7.88 1.46
N MET A 83 -3.55 -9.11 0.94
CA MET A 83 -4.21 -10.27 1.55
C MET A 83 -3.63 -10.57 2.94
N TRP A 84 -2.30 -10.59 3.08
CA TRP A 84 -1.64 -10.84 4.37
C TRP A 84 -1.91 -9.74 5.41
N CYS A 85 -1.99 -8.48 4.99
CA CYS A 85 -2.36 -7.37 5.86
C CYS A 85 -3.83 -7.43 6.32
N SER A 86 -4.69 -8.08 5.54
CA SER A 86 -6.13 -8.22 5.79
C SER A 86 -6.49 -9.53 6.48
N ASP A 87 -5.51 -10.32 6.92
CA ASP A 87 -5.72 -11.61 7.59
C ASP A 87 -6.69 -11.46 8.78
N GLY A 88 -7.64 -12.39 8.91
CA GLY A 88 -8.61 -12.38 9.99
C GLY A 88 -7.95 -12.50 11.37
N ASP A 89 -6.81 -13.20 11.45
CA ASP A 89 -6.01 -13.31 12.67
C ASP A 89 -5.01 -12.15 12.77
N TYR A 90 -5.23 -11.26 13.73
CA TYR A 90 -4.36 -10.10 13.98
C TYR A 90 -2.92 -10.47 14.32
N ASN A 91 -2.65 -11.68 14.82
CA ASN A 91 -1.30 -12.15 15.14
C ASN A 91 -0.55 -12.65 13.91
N ARG A 92 -1.28 -13.01 12.85
CA ARG A 92 -0.70 -13.44 11.57
C ARG A 92 -0.37 -12.27 10.67
N ARG A 93 -0.98 -11.10 10.90
CA ARG A 93 -0.72 -9.88 10.14
C ARG A 93 0.75 -9.44 10.27
N PRO A 94 1.35 -8.93 9.18
CA PRO A 94 2.71 -8.42 9.22
C PRO A 94 2.84 -7.15 10.06
N SER A 95 4.04 -6.93 10.58
CA SER A 95 4.40 -5.61 11.06
C SER A 95 4.48 -4.63 9.88
N ILE A 96 4.11 -3.36 10.10
CA ILE A 96 4.22 -2.33 9.07
C ILE A 96 5.66 -2.18 8.52
N SER A 97 6.68 -2.42 9.36
CA SER A 97 8.08 -2.42 8.94
C SER A 97 8.38 -3.52 7.92
N THR A 98 7.78 -4.70 8.10
CA THR A 98 7.89 -5.81 7.13
C THR A 98 7.22 -5.44 5.81
N VAL A 99 6.01 -4.85 5.87
CA VAL A 99 5.27 -4.38 4.69
C VAL A 99 6.10 -3.38 3.88
N VAL A 100 6.71 -2.38 4.53
CA VAL A 100 7.55 -1.38 3.85
C VAL A 100 8.76 -2.03 3.19
N LYS A 101 9.47 -2.94 3.88
CA LYS A 101 10.64 -3.64 3.32
C LYS A 101 10.32 -4.41 2.04
N ILE A 102 9.14 -5.04 2.00
CA ILE A 102 8.66 -5.76 0.82
C ILE A 102 8.34 -4.78 -0.31
N LEU A 103 7.59 -3.71 -0.04
CA LEU A 103 7.22 -2.72 -1.06
C LEU A 103 8.42 -1.99 -1.66
N GLU A 104 9.49 -1.81 -0.87
CA GLU A 104 10.75 -1.23 -1.30
C GLU A 104 11.68 -2.23 -2.02
N GLY A 105 11.34 -3.52 -2.06
CA GLY A 105 12.11 -4.56 -2.75
C GLY A 105 13.30 -5.13 -1.97
N TRP A 106 13.41 -4.85 -0.66
CA TRP A 106 14.47 -5.41 0.20
C TRP A 106 14.18 -6.83 0.68
N MET A 107 12.95 -7.31 0.51
CA MET A 107 12.50 -8.61 0.98
C MET A 107 11.49 -9.23 -0.01
N PRO A 108 11.75 -10.45 -0.54
CA PRO A 108 10.79 -11.14 -1.40
C PRO A 108 9.61 -11.69 -0.60
N LEU A 109 8.41 -11.68 -1.20
CA LEU A 109 7.18 -12.20 -0.57
C LEU A 109 7.16 -13.73 -0.42
N GLU A 110 7.96 -14.43 -1.22
CA GLU A 110 8.05 -15.89 -1.20
C GLU A 110 8.56 -16.44 0.14
N LEU A 111 9.32 -15.67 0.91
CA LEU A 111 9.78 -16.05 2.25
C LEU A 111 8.64 -16.13 3.28
N ILE A 112 7.43 -15.68 2.92
CA ILE A 112 6.25 -15.69 3.79
C ILE A 112 5.34 -16.89 3.50
N ASN A 113 5.27 -17.38 2.24
CA ASN A 113 4.45 -18.54 1.87
C ASN A 113 4.80 -19.81 2.67
N ASN A 114 6.06 -19.96 3.10
CA ASN A 114 6.48 -21.04 4.00
C ASN A 114 5.81 -21.01 5.40
N ARG A 115 5.06 -19.96 5.75
CA ARG A 115 4.23 -19.90 6.97
C ARG A 115 2.76 -20.26 6.74
N THR A 116 2.25 -20.13 5.51
CA THR A 116 0.84 -20.41 5.19
C THR A 116 0.57 -21.87 4.88
N ASP A 117 1.61 -22.67 4.60
CA ASP A 117 1.50 -24.11 4.33
C ASP A 117 1.50 -25.00 5.60
N LEU A 118 1.46 -24.40 6.79
CA LEU A 118 1.45 -25.09 8.09
C LEU A 118 0.19 -24.83 8.94
N SER A 119 -0.93 -24.39 8.34
CA SER A 119 -2.23 -24.35 9.03
C SER A 119 -3.37 -24.86 8.18
#